data_AF-A0A0B7K6Z1-F1
#
_entry.id   AF-A0A0B7K6Z1-F1
#
_cell.length_a   1.000
_cell.length_b   1.000
_cell.length_c   1.000
_cell.angle_alpha   90.00
_cell.angle_beta   90.00
_cell.angle_gamma   90.00
#
_symmetry.space_group_name_H-M   'P 1'
#
loop_
_entity.id
_entity.type
_entity.pdbx_description
1 polymer ?
#
loop_
_entity_poly.entity_id
_entity_poly.type
_entity_poly.pdbx_seq_one_letter_code
_entity_poly.pdbx_strand_id
1 'polypeptide(L)'
;MSIPGLGQIPQQPETASTRIVALRPGWEWRFHAPTASPLVIKIVSGTAEKDGIELAPRNAYTFRAARSRILTWQGCEIEVDGRTDHDSLPLVYYYGASEPEKEPDFYRELASNLAGSVSARLSEDEDVKRSGVIVDTMGVDGESEIGVDLLSHIIEEFSINVVVVIGTPLLEQELAKRFTSVKTSLGEPIDIVLLDKSDGVAHRDQNFMQHVREACIKEYFFGDARRTLSPQIQQADFDSLVIYRASEIVLNGFAREEASVEMQHWTFAIMSAGTRDLPDTVRASSVMGFVYVSDVDEERKKIKLLAPVSGRLGDKPLVWGSWPEPFINLLG
;
A
#
# COMPACT_ATOMS: atom_id res chain seq x y z
N MET A 1 19.09 4.23 58.16
CA MET A 1 19.14 2.75 58.05
C MET A 1 19.03 2.42 56.58
N SER A 2 20.18 2.39 55.90
CA SER A 2 20.28 2.12 54.46
C SER A 2 20.46 0.62 54.30
N ILE A 3 19.58 -0.04 53.54
CA ILE A 3 19.66 -1.48 53.30
C ILE A 3 20.83 -1.73 52.34
N PRO A 4 21.92 -2.38 52.77
CA PRO A 4 23.03 -2.72 51.88
C PRO A 4 22.67 -4.01 51.14
N GLY A 5 22.55 -3.98 49.80
CA GLY A 5 22.36 -5.23 49.04
C GLY A 5 21.70 -5.17 47.67
N LEU A 6 21.16 -4.04 47.19
CA LEU A 6 20.84 -3.92 45.77
C LEU A 6 22.09 -3.54 45.00
N GLY A 7 22.82 -4.55 44.55
CA GLY A 7 23.83 -4.38 43.51
C GLY A 7 23.20 -3.69 42.30
N GLN A 8 23.96 -2.80 41.67
CA GLN A 8 23.62 -2.29 40.36
C GLN A 8 23.42 -3.50 39.44
N ILE A 9 22.18 -3.71 38.97
CA ILE A 9 21.95 -4.61 37.84
C ILE A 9 22.83 -4.03 36.72
N PRO A 10 23.82 -4.76 36.20
CA PRO A 10 24.52 -4.31 35.03
C PRO A 10 23.44 -4.11 33.98
N GLN A 11 23.22 -2.87 33.51
CA GLN A 11 22.56 -2.69 32.24
C GLN A 11 23.42 -3.47 31.26
N GLN A 12 22.95 -4.65 30.86
CA GLN A 12 23.55 -5.40 29.78
C GLN A 12 23.68 -4.39 28.64
N PRO A 13 24.89 -4.13 28.12
CA PRO A 13 25.01 -3.25 26.96
C PRO A 13 24.09 -3.85 25.91
N GLU A 14 23.05 -3.11 25.51
CA GLU A 14 22.18 -3.51 24.42
C GLU A 14 23.12 -3.75 23.24
N THR A 15 23.33 -5.02 22.89
CA THR A 15 24.17 -5.40 21.76
C THR A 15 23.58 -4.70 20.54
N ALA A 16 24.31 -3.70 20.04
CA ALA A 16 24.01 -3.00 18.80
C ALA A 16 23.94 -4.05 17.69
N SER A 17 22.73 -4.45 17.31
CA SER A 17 22.50 -5.45 16.28
C SER A 17 22.54 -4.76 14.94
N THR A 18 23.75 -4.47 14.47
CA THR A 18 23.94 -4.01 13.10
C THR A 18 23.47 -5.11 12.14
N ARG A 19 22.57 -4.77 11.21
CA ARG A 19 22.02 -5.70 10.21
C ARG A 19 21.99 -5.06 8.83
N ILE A 20 22.07 -5.89 7.79
CA ILE A 20 21.84 -5.46 6.41
C ILE A 20 20.38 -5.73 6.04
N VAL A 21 19.72 -4.74 5.47
CA VAL A 21 18.37 -4.88 4.90
C VAL A 21 18.49 -4.64 3.39
N ALA A 22 18.12 -5.64 2.61
CA ALA A 22 18.03 -5.53 1.15
C ALA A 22 16.62 -5.04 0.77
N LEU A 23 16.54 -3.87 0.13
CA LEU A 23 15.31 -3.30 -0.38
C LEU A 23 15.25 -3.49 -1.89
N ARG A 24 14.15 -4.09 -2.37
CA ARG A 24 13.92 -4.32 -3.81
C ARG A 24 13.49 -3.01 -4.50
N PRO A 25 13.60 -2.92 -5.84
CA PRO A 25 13.04 -1.80 -6.59
C PRO A 25 11.58 -1.51 -6.22
N GLY A 26 11.26 -0.25 -5.94
CA GLY A 26 9.92 0.22 -5.56
C GLY A 26 9.57 0.03 -4.08
N TRP A 27 10.48 -0.51 -3.25
CA TRP A 27 10.21 -0.69 -1.82
C TRP A 27 10.34 0.60 -1.02
N GLU A 28 9.43 0.76 -0.06
CA GLU A 28 9.45 1.81 0.95
C GLU A 28 9.51 1.18 2.35
N TRP A 29 10.70 1.14 2.96
CA TRP A 29 10.85 0.67 4.33
C TRP A 29 10.42 1.75 5.31
N ARG A 30 9.30 1.52 6.00
CA ARG A 30 8.75 2.41 7.03
C ARG A 30 9.22 1.93 8.39
N PHE A 31 9.63 2.86 9.25
CA PHE A 31 10.09 2.50 10.59
C PHE A 31 9.78 3.56 11.64
N HIS A 32 9.71 3.14 12.89
CA HIS A 32 9.67 3.99 14.06
C HIS A 32 10.98 3.88 14.83
N ALA A 33 11.75 4.97 14.88
CA ALA A 33 12.98 5.05 15.63
C ALA A 33 12.68 5.23 17.13
N PRO A 34 13.30 4.41 18.01
CA PRO A 34 13.06 4.48 19.44
C PRO A 34 13.44 5.83 20.03
N THR A 35 12.86 6.13 21.20
CA THR A 35 13.19 7.35 21.94
C THR A 35 14.51 7.21 22.71
N ALA A 36 14.76 6.01 23.27
CA ALA A 36 15.90 5.77 24.16
C ALA A 36 17.24 5.65 23.43
N SER A 37 17.26 5.01 22.25
CA SER A 37 18.47 4.74 21.46
C SER A 37 18.38 5.36 20.06
N PRO A 38 19.50 5.79 19.46
CA PRO A 38 19.50 6.19 18.06
C PRO A 38 19.37 4.96 17.15
N LEU A 39 18.68 5.14 16.04
CA LEU A 39 18.78 4.25 14.88
C LEU A 39 19.70 4.91 13.86
N VAL A 40 20.75 4.23 13.41
CA VAL A 40 21.68 4.75 12.40
C VAL A 40 21.55 3.93 11.13
N ILE A 41 21.34 4.61 9.99
CA ILE A 41 21.19 3.98 8.69
C ILE A 41 22.30 4.47 7.76
N LYS A 42 22.91 3.56 7.00
CA LYS A 42 23.85 3.87 5.92
C LYS A 42 23.44 3.15 4.64
N ILE A 43 23.53 3.83 3.49
CA ILE A 43 23.37 3.18 2.20
C ILE A 43 24.68 2.49 1.83
N VAL A 44 24.66 1.17 1.70
CA VAL A 44 25.83 0.33 1.40
C VAL A 44 26.01 0.21 -0.11
N SER A 45 24.91 -0.02 -0.83
CA SER A 45 24.85 -0.17 -2.28
C SER A 45 23.49 0.30 -2.82
N GLY A 46 23.44 0.63 -4.11
CA GLY A 46 22.22 1.14 -4.77
C GLY A 46 21.87 2.59 -4.42
N THR A 47 20.62 2.96 -4.69
CA THR A 47 20.10 4.32 -4.47
C THR A 47 18.88 4.29 -3.56
N ALA A 48 18.80 5.24 -2.65
CA ALA A 48 17.68 5.38 -1.73
C ALA A 48 17.44 6.85 -1.40
N GLU A 49 16.21 7.17 -1.02
CA GLU A 49 15.82 8.53 -0.66
C GLU A 49 14.97 8.56 0.59
N LYS A 50 15.01 9.72 1.26
CA LYS A 50 14.12 10.06 2.35
C LYS A 50 13.41 11.36 2.01
N ASP A 51 12.09 11.31 1.93
CA ASP A 51 11.23 12.49 1.73
C ASP A 51 11.59 13.30 0.46
N GLY A 52 11.95 12.60 -0.63
CA GLY A 52 12.35 13.18 -1.91
C GLY A 52 13.80 13.66 -2.00
N ILE A 53 14.61 13.40 -0.96
CA ILE A 53 16.04 13.72 -0.93
C ILE A 53 16.86 12.42 -1.01
N GLU A 54 17.67 12.30 -2.05
CA GLU A 54 18.58 11.17 -2.22
C GLU A 54 19.61 11.11 -1.08
N LEU A 55 19.81 9.91 -0.53
CA LEU A 55 20.75 9.65 0.55
C LEU A 55 22.11 9.29 -0.03
N ALA A 56 23.11 10.13 0.21
CA ALA A 56 24.49 9.89 -0.18
C ALA A 56 25.02 8.55 0.39
N PRO A 57 25.68 7.72 -0.45
CA PRO A 57 26.26 6.44 -0.04
C PRO A 57 27.24 6.58 1.13
N ARG A 58 27.26 5.58 2.02
CA ARG A 58 28.15 5.45 3.19
C ARG A 58 28.06 6.54 4.26
N ASN A 59 27.23 7.57 4.05
CA ASN A 59 26.92 8.56 5.10
C ASN A 59 26.00 7.94 6.16
N ALA A 60 26.25 8.27 7.43
CA ALA A 60 25.46 7.81 8.55
C ALA A 60 24.31 8.78 8.85
N TYR A 61 23.07 8.31 8.69
CA TYR A 61 21.85 9.06 8.98
C TYR A 61 21.29 8.59 10.32
N THR A 62 21.19 9.49 11.30
CA THR A 62 20.74 9.16 12.66
C THR A 62 19.30 9.60 12.89
N PHE A 63 18.48 8.69 13.41
CA PHE A 63 17.06 8.89 13.70
C PHE A 63 16.79 8.65 15.19
N ARG A 64 15.93 9.48 15.79
CA ARG A 64 15.50 9.38 17.19
C ARG A 64 14.05 9.83 17.32
N ALA A 65 13.25 9.09 18.09
CA ALA A 65 11.86 9.42 18.40
C ALA A 65 11.05 9.88 17.17
N ALA A 66 11.24 9.20 16.05
CA ALA A 66 10.73 9.65 14.75
C ALA A 66 10.16 8.47 13.95
N ARG A 67 8.98 8.69 13.37
CA ARG A 67 8.46 7.85 12.29
C ARG A 67 9.09 8.33 10.99
N SER A 68 9.75 7.43 10.28
CA SER A 68 10.45 7.76 9.03
C SER A 68 10.29 6.62 8.02
N ARG A 69 10.79 6.86 6.82
CA ARG A 69 10.78 5.90 5.73
C ARG A 69 12.00 6.08 4.84
N ILE A 70 12.48 4.98 4.27
CA ILE A 70 13.51 4.95 3.23
C ILE A 70 12.87 4.31 2.00
N LEU A 71 12.89 5.02 0.88
CA LEU A 71 12.36 4.53 -0.38
C LEU A 71 13.51 4.23 -1.35
N THR A 72 13.36 3.20 -2.18
CA THR A 72 14.27 2.94 -3.29
C THR A 72 13.51 2.59 -4.57
N TRP A 73 13.87 3.21 -5.69
CA TRP A 73 13.28 2.91 -7.01
C TRP A 73 13.99 1.80 -7.74
N GLN A 74 15.30 1.67 -7.52
CA GLN A 74 16.17 0.76 -8.26
C GLN A 74 16.67 -0.41 -7.39
N GLY A 75 16.33 -0.41 -6.11
CA GLY A 75 16.86 -1.33 -5.12
C GLY A 75 18.10 -0.76 -4.44
N CYS A 76 18.29 -1.14 -3.18
CA CYS A 76 19.47 -0.78 -2.40
C CYS A 76 19.70 -1.77 -1.26
N GLU A 77 20.91 -1.76 -0.71
CA GLU A 77 21.21 -2.38 0.57
C GLU A 77 21.52 -1.31 1.58
N ILE A 78 20.87 -1.40 2.75
CA ILE A 78 21.08 -0.48 3.86
C ILE A 78 21.67 -1.24 5.06
N GLU A 79 22.68 -0.64 5.68
CA GLU A 79 23.17 -1.05 6.99
C GLU A 79 22.38 -0.29 8.04
N VAL A 80 21.73 -1.04 8.94
CA VAL A 80 20.92 -0.51 10.04
C VAL A 80 21.57 -0.90 11.35
N ASP A 81 22.03 0.10 12.09
CA ASP A 81 22.56 -0.05 13.44
C ASP A 81 21.53 0.44 14.48
N GLY A 82 21.23 -0.40 15.46
CA GLY A 82 20.14 -0.21 16.42
C GLY A 82 18.83 -0.91 16.04
N ARG A 83 17.87 -0.92 16.98
CA ARG A 83 16.54 -1.53 16.82
C ARG A 83 15.48 -0.49 16.49
N THR A 84 14.46 -0.91 15.75
CA THR A 84 13.23 -0.15 15.47
C THR A 84 12.17 -0.57 16.48
N ASP A 85 11.30 0.36 16.90
CA ASP A 85 10.11 0.00 17.72
C ASP A 85 9.11 -0.80 16.88
N HIS A 86 9.01 -0.45 15.60
CA HIS A 86 8.20 -1.10 14.59
C HIS A 86 8.77 -0.76 13.21
N ASP A 87 8.72 -1.69 12.27
CA ASP A 87 9.01 -1.44 10.86
C ASP A 87 8.11 -2.27 9.92
N SER A 88 7.93 -1.78 8.70
CA SER A 88 7.07 -2.43 7.70
C SER A 88 7.46 -2.08 6.27
N LEU A 89 7.04 -2.94 5.35
CA LEU A 89 7.12 -2.75 3.90
C LEU A 89 5.68 -2.86 3.36
N PRO A 90 5.04 -1.75 2.93
CA PRO A 90 3.70 -1.83 2.38
C PRO A 90 3.72 -2.55 1.03
N LEU A 91 2.82 -3.51 0.87
CA LEU A 91 2.52 -4.12 -0.42
C LEU A 91 1.17 -3.57 -0.90
N VAL A 92 1.14 -3.07 -2.13
CA VAL A 92 -0.03 -2.39 -2.68
C VAL A 92 -0.37 -2.98 -4.05
N TYR A 93 -1.65 -3.22 -4.28
CA TYR A 93 -2.23 -3.55 -5.59
C TYR A 93 -3.23 -2.47 -5.96
N TYR A 94 -3.38 -2.18 -7.26
CA TYR A 94 -4.27 -1.13 -7.74
C TYR A 94 -5.53 -1.71 -8.40
N TYR A 95 -6.68 -1.55 -7.72
CA TYR A 95 -7.97 -1.95 -8.27
C TYR A 95 -8.51 -0.95 -9.29
N GLY A 96 -8.40 0.35 -8.98
CA GLY A 96 -8.74 1.43 -9.92
C GLY A 96 -10.24 1.66 -10.18
N ALA A 97 -11.13 1.11 -9.35
CA ALA A 97 -12.57 1.36 -9.39
C ALA A 97 -13.13 1.62 -7.98
N SER A 98 -14.31 2.26 -7.90
CA SER A 98 -14.91 2.71 -6.63
C SER A 98 -15.43 1.57 -5.75
N GLU A 99 -15.84 0.47 -6.37
CA GLU A 99 -16.57 -0.62 -5.71
C GLU A 99 -16.11 -1.96 -6.28
N PRO A 100 -15.81 -2.97 -5.43
CA PRO A 100 -15.37 -4.30 -5.88
C PRO A 100 -16.31 -5.03 -6.83
N GLU A 101 -17.62 -4.73 -6.76
CA GLU A 101 -18.65 -5.38 -7.57
C GLU A 101 -18.61 -4.97 -9.05
N LYS A 102 -17.88 -3.90 -9.40
CA LYS A 102 -17.75 -3.46 -10.81
C LYS A 102 -16.96 -4.46 -11.65
N GLU A 103 -15.90 -5.04 -11.07
CA GLU A 103 -15.06 -6.06 -11.69
C GLU A 103 -14.69 -7.11 -10.63
N PRO A 104 -15.63 -7.99 -10.25
CA PRO A 104 -15.48 -8.88 -9.10
C PRO A 104 -14.38 -9.93 -9.29
N ASP A 105 -14.19 -10.42 -10.51
CA ASP A 105 -13.16 -11.42 -10.80
C ASP A 105 -11.75 -10.83 -10.70
N PHE A 106 -11.57 -9.60 -11.18
CA PHE A 106 -10.31 -8.89 -11.00
C PHE A 106 -10.05 -8.53 -9.53
N TYR A 107 -11.09 -8.17 -8.77
CA TYR A 107 -10.96 -7.97 -7.33
C TYR A 107 -10.51 -9.25 -6.61
N ARG A 108 -11.09 -10.41 -6.97
CA ARG A 108 -10.66 -11.73 -6.45
C ARG A 108 -9.21 -12.02 -6.78
N GLU A 109 -8.78 -11.77 -8.02
CA GLU A 109 -7.39 -11.94 -8.43
C GLU A 109 -6.43 -11.10 -7.57
N LEU A 110 -6.73 -9.82 -7.36
CA LEU A 110 -5.92 -8.95 -6.51
C LEU A 110 -5.91 -9.41 -5.04
N ALA A 111 -7.06 -9.84 -4.51
CA ALA A 111 -7.18 -10.37 -3.16
C ALA A 111 -6.33 -11.64 -2.98
N SER A 112 -6.37 -12.56 -3.95
CA SER A 112 -5.53 -13.77 -3.96
C SER A 112 -4.04 -13.45 -4.04
N ASN A 113 -3.63 -12.50 -4.89
CA ASN A 113 -2.23 -12.07 -4.97
C ASN A 113 -1.74 -11.47 -3.64
N LEU A 114 -2.58 -10.69 -2.97
CA LEU A 114 -2.29 -10.13 -1.65
C LEU A 114 -2.22 -11.24 -0.58
N ALA A 115 -3.19 -12.16 -0.56
CA ALA A 115 -3.24 -13.28 0.36
C ALA A 115 -2.02 -14.21 0.24
N GLY A 116 -1.60 -14.51 -1.00
CA GLY A 116 -0.39 -15.29 -1.26
C GLY A 116 0.87 -14.60 -0.72
N SER A 117 0.98 -13.29 -0.88
CA SER A 117 2.10 -12.51 -0.37
C SER A 117 2.11 -12.41 1.16
N VAL A 118 0.94 -12.28 1.79
CA VAL A 118 0.78 -12.31 3.25
C VAL A 118 1.15 -13.70 3.79
N SER A 119 0.68 -14.77 3.15
CA SER A 119 1.02 -16.15 3.51
C SER A 119 2.52 -16.42 3.43
N ALA A 120 3.18 -15.96 2.37
CA ALA A 120 4.64 -16.02 2.24
C ALA A 120 5.33 -15.29 3.39
N ARG A 121 4.90 -14.05 3.72
CA ARG A 121 5.47 -13.29 4.84
C ARG A 121 5.29 -13.99 6.19
N LEU A 122 4.12 -14.56 6.46
CA LEU A 122 3.84 -15.34 7.68
C LEU A 122 4.72 -16.60 7.75
N SER A 123 5.03 -17.23 6.62
CA SER A 123 5.91 -18.41 6.60
C SER A 123 7.39 -18.10 6.84
N GLU A 124 7.82 -16.88 6.51
CA GLU A 124 9.21 -16.45 6.64
C GLU A 124 9.53 -15.87 8.02
N ASP A 125 8.52 -15.39 8.75
CA ASP A 125 8.70 -14.66 10.01
C ASP A 125 7.76 -15.19 11.11
N GLU A 126 8.32 -15.96 12.03
CA GLU A 126 7.60 -16.61 13.12
C GLU A 126 6.95 -15.61 14.10
N ASP A 127 7.54 -14.43 14.30
CA ASP A 127 6.97 -13.42 15.20
C ASP A 127 5.75 -12.75 14.55
N VAL A 128 5.82 -12.46 13.24
CA VAL A 128 4.66 -11.98 12.47
C VAL A 128 3.58 -13.06 12.42
N LYS A 129 3.94 -14.32 12.18
CA LYS A 129 3.02 -15.46 12.18
C LYS A 129 2.23 -15.60 13.47
N ARG A 130 2.91 -15.50 14.61
CA ARG A 130 2.30 -15.55 15.95
C ARG A 130 1.37 -14.37 16.21
N SER A 131 1.63 -13.22 15.60
CA SER A 131 0.82 -12.02 15.75
C SER A 131 -0.50 -12.10 14.95
N GLY A 132 -0.52 -12.89 13.87
CA GLY A 132 -1.69 -13.06 13.01
C GLY A 132 -1.91 -11.89 12.05
N VAL A 133 -3.11 -11.81 11.48
CA VAL A 133 -3.51 -10.80 10.48
C VAL A 133 -4.87 -10.24 10.85
N ILE A 134 -5.05 -8.92 10.65
CA ILE A 134 -6.34 -8.26 10.71
C ILE A 134 -6.66 -7.80 9.29
N VAL A 135 -7.79 -8.25 8.74
CA VAL A 135 -8.26 -7.87 7.41
C VAL A 135 -9.49 -6.98 7.56
N ASP A 136 -9.36 -5.73 7.12
CA ASP A 136 -10.47 -4.78 7.01
C ASP A 136 -11.04 -4.85 5.58
N THR A 137 -12.35 -5.08 5.45
CA THR A 137 -12.99 -5.37 4.15
C THR A 137 -13.77 -4.17 3.63
N MET A 138 -14.27 -4.27 2.39
CA MET A 138 -15.30 -3.37 1.90
C MET A 138 -16.59 -3.51 2.72
N GLY A 139 -17.42 -2.46 2.70
CA GLY A 139 -18.80 -2.56 3.16
C GLY A 139 -19.61 -3.42 2.20
N VAL A 140 -20.35 -4.39 2.74
CA VAL A 140 -21.21 -5.29 1.97
C VAL A 140 -22.61 -5.26 2.54
N ASP A 141 -23.58 -5.11 1.65
CA ASP A 141 -24.98 -5.36 1.98
C ASP A 141 -25.22 -6.87 2.05
N GLY A 142 -25.91 -7.34 3.09
CA GLY A 142 -26.22 -8.76 3.27
C GLY A 142 -27.10 -9.33 2.14
N GLU A 143 -27.75 -8.48 1.35
CA GLU A 143 -28.52 -8.88 0.16
C GLU A 143 -27.66 -9.01 -1.11
N SER A 144 -26.43 -8.48 -1.14
CA SER A 144 -25.55 -8.55 -2.30
C SER A 144 -24.88 -9.91 -2.41
N GLU A 145 -25.38 -10.77 -3.31
CA GLU A 145 -24.78 -12.08 -3.59
C GLU A 145 -23.31 -11.95 -4.00
N ILE A 146 -22.99 -10.99 -4.89
CA ILE A 146 -21.62 -10.72 -5.32
C ILE A 146 -20.76 -10.27 -4.14
N GLY A 147 -21.25 -9.35 -3.30
CA GLY A 147 -20.52 -8.87 -2.13
C GLY A 147 -20.22 -9.98 -1.13
N VAL A 148 -21.20 -10.84 -0.84
CA VAL A 148 -21.03 -11.99 0.06
C VAL A 148 -20.05 -13.02 -0.54
N ASP A 149 -20.09 -13.24 -1.86
CA ASP A 149 -19.12 -14.09 -2.55
C ASP A 149 -17.70 -13.53 -2.48
N LEU A 150 -17.52 -12.22 -2.63
CA LEU A 150 -16.21 -11.58 -2.49
C LEU A 150 -15.68 -11.66 -1.06
N LEU A 151 -16.53 -11.49 -0.04
CA LEU A 151 -16.13 -11.73 1.35
C LEU A 151 -15.77 -13.18 1.60
N SER A 152 -16.52 -14.12 1.02
CA SER A 152 -16.23 -15.56 1.13
C SER A 152 -14.85 -15.88 0.56
N HIS A 153 -14.53 -15.33 -0.61
CA HIS A 153 -13.21 -15.45 -1.23
C HIS A 153 -12.09 -14.90 -0.33
N ILE A 154 -12.28 -13.73 0.28
CA ILE A 154 -11.30 -13.15 1.22
C ILE A 154 -11.08 -14.07 2.43
N ILE A 155 -12.16 -14.60 3.03
CA ILE A 155 -12.10 -15.50 4.19
C ILE A 155 -11.27 -16.74 3.87
N GLU A 156 -11.50 -17.34 2.71
CA GLU A 156 -10.81 -18.56 2.25
C GLU A 156 -9.34 -18.30 1.94
N GLU A 157 -9.05 -17.30 1.09
CA GLU A 157 -7.69 -17.01 0.62
C GLU A 157 -6.76 -16.57 1.76
N PHE A 158 -7.26 -15.77 2.71
CA PHE A 158 -6.48 -15.36 3.88
C PHE A 158 -6.52 -16.39 5.03
N SER A 159 -7.24 -17.51 4.87
CA SER A 159 -7.45 -18.51 5.92
C SER A 159 -7.94 -17.90 7.24
N ILE A 160 -8.93 -17.01 7.15
CA ILE A 160 -9.52 -16.31 8.30
C ILE A 160 -10.25 -17.32 9.19
N ASN A 161 -9.95 -17.31 10.49
CA ASN A 161 -10.57 -18.17 11.50
C ASN A 161 -11.55 -17.43 12.42
N VAL A 162 -11.57 -16.09 12.41
CA VAL A 162 -12.54 -15.27 13.15
C VAL A 162 -13.05 -14.16 12.24
N VAL A 163 -14.36 -14.12 12.03
CA VAL A 163 -15.06 -13.11 11.23
C VAL A 163 -15.95 -12.28 12.15
N VAL A 164 -15.69 -10.98 12.21
CA VAL A 164 -16.48 -10.04 13.01
C VAL A 164 -17.41 -9.24 12.10
N VAL A 165 -18.71 -9.47 12.22
CA VAL A 165 -19.75 -8.76 11.46
C VAL A 165 -20.31 -7.62 12.31
N ILE A 166 -20.31 -6.39 11.79
CA ILE A 166 -20.72 -5.20 12.55
C ILE A 166 -22.07 -4.68 12.08
N GLY A 167 -23.11 -4.91 12.89
CA GLY A 167 -24.45 -4.31 12.76
C GLY A 167 -25.26 -4.73 11.54
N THR A 168 -24.93 -5.86 10.92
CA THR A 168 -25.67 -6.42 9.78
C THR A 168 -26.02 -7.89 10.06
N PRO A 169 -27.13 -8.17 10.78
CA PRO A 169 -27.52 -9.54 11.14
C PRO A 169 -27.75 -10.44 9.91
N LEU A 170 -28.23 -9.88 8.79
CA LEU A 170 -28.43 -10.63 7.55
C LEU A 170 -27.10 -11.17 7.00
N LEU A 171 -26.06 -10.34 7.01
CA LEU A 171 -24.73 -10.73 6.55
C LEU A 171 -24.12 -11.82 7.45
N GLU A 172 -24.32 -11.72 8.77
CA GLU A 172 -23.91 -12.78 9.69
C GLU A 172 -24.60 -14.12 9.36
N GLN A 173 -25.91 -14.11 9.13
CA GLN A 173 -26.64 -15.33 8.77
C GLN A 173 -26.14 -15.93 7.46
N GLU A 174 -25.88 -15.12 6.44
CA GLU A 174 -25.36 -15.60 5.15
C GLU A 174 -23.96 -16.20 5.28
N LEU A 175 -23.06 -15.55 6.02
CA LEU A 175 -21.73 -16.09 6.28
C LEU A 175 -21.79 -17.35 7.16
N ALA A 176 -22.66 -17.39 8.17
CA ALA A 176 -22.84 -18.54 9.04
C ALA A 176 -23.29 -19.76 8.25
N LYS A 177 -24.26 -19.60 7.33
CA LYS A 177 -24.68 -20.68 6.43
C LYS A 177 -23.53 -21.25 5.61
N ARG A 178 -22.60 -20.40 5.15
CA ARG A 178 -21.46 -20.79 4.32
C ARG A 178 -20.35 -21.46 5.12
N PHE A 179 -20.01 -20.94 6.30
CA PHE A 179 -18.76 -21.30 6.99
C PHE A 179 -18.91 -22.12 8.28
N THR A 180 -20.11 -22.31 8.84
CA THR A 180 -20.30 -23.05 10.12
C THR A 180 -19.68 -24.46 10.12
N SER A 181 -19.67 -25.15 8.97
CA SER A 181 -19.09 -26.49 8.83
C SER A 181 -17.76 -26.51 8.07
N VAL A 182 -17.25 -25.34 7.70
CA VAL A 182 -15.99 -25.18 6.97
C VAL A 182 -14.88 -24.98 7.98
N LYS A 183 -13.69 -25.46 7.63
CA LYS A 183 -12.47 -25.27 8.40
C LYS A 183 -11.43 -24.58 7.55
N THR A 184 -10.55 -23.82 8.19
CA THR A 184 -9.40 -23.22 7.52
C THR A 184 -8.47 -24.30 6.95
N SER A 185 -7.51 -23.89 6.12
CA SER A 185 -6.45 -24.75 5.60
C SER A 185 -5.65 -25.47 6.70
N LEU A 186 -5.65 -24.94 7.93
CA LEU A 186 -5.01 -25.51 9.12
C LEU A 186 -5.95 -26.38 9.98
N GLY A 187 -7.21 -26.57 9.55
CA GLY A 187 -8.19 -27.40 10.23
C GLY A 187 -8.89 -26.73 11.42
N GLU A 188 -8.76 -25.40 11.54
CA GLU A 188 -9.41 -24.59 12.57
C GLU A 188 -10.86 -24.30 12.18
N PRO A 189 -11.81 -24.26 13.13
CA PRO A 189 -13.15 -23.75 12.85
C PRO A 189 -13.10 -22.26 12.48
N ILE A 190 -14.11 -21.80 11.75
CA ILE A 190 -14.29 -20.38 11.43
C ILE A 190 -15.40 -19.84 12.32
N ASP A 191 -15.04 -19.01 13.28
CA ASP A 191 -15.97 -18.38 14.22
C ASP A 191 -16.54 -17.09 13.62
N ILE A 192 -17.87 -17.00 13.53
CA ILE A 192 -18.56 -15.80 13.05
C ILE A 192 -19.24 -15.12 14.23
N VAL A 193 -18.92 -13.86 14.45
CA VAL A 193 -19.37 -13.07 15.61
C VAL A 193 -20.07 -11.81 15.13
N LEU A 194 -21.35 -11.67 15.47
CA LEU A 194 -22.09 -10.43 15.29
C LEU A 194 -21.82 -9.47 16.46
N LEU A 195 -21.46 -8.23 16.14
CA LEU A 195 -21.36 -7.12 17.08
C LEU A 195 -22.30 -5.99 16.67
N ASP A 196 -22.82 -5.28 17.67
CA ASP A 196 -23.57 -4.06 17.43
C ASP A 196 -22.66 -2.92 16.97
N LYS A 197 -23.20 -2.02 16.15
CA LYS A 197 -22.51 -0.77 15.82
C LYS A 197 -22.38 0.08 17.08
N SER A 198 -21.21 0.68 17.28
CA SER A 198 -21.01 1.65 18.36
C SER A 198 -21.83 2.92 18.11
N ASP A 199 -22.51 3.41 19.14
CA ASP A 199 -23.32 4.65 19.10
C ASP A 199 -22.51 5.90 18.73
N GLY A 200 -21.19 5.85 18.87
CA GLY A 200 -20.28 6.95 18.51
C GLY A 200 -19.91 7.01 17.03
N VAL A 201 -20.34 6.05 16.20
CA VAL A 201 -19.99 5.99 14.79
C VAL A 201 -20.83 7.00 14.00
N ALA A 202 -20.18 8.05 13.50
CA ALA A 202 -20.82 9.02 12.63
C ALA A 202 -20.96 8.48 11.20
N HIS A 203 -22.11 8.73 10.59
CA HIS A 203 -22.33 8.49 9.17
C HIS A 203 -21.41 9.40 8.33
N ARG A 204 -20.73 8.81 7.35
CA ARG A 204 -19.83 9.51 6.43
C ARG A 204 -20.50 9.57 5.06
N ASP A 205 -20.96 10.75 4.68
CA ASP A 205 -21.56 10.95 3.36
C ASP A 205 -20.52 10.96 2.23
N GLN A 206 -20.99 10.94 0.98
CA GLN A 206 -20.12 10.91 -0.20
C GLN A 206 -19.21 12.13 -0.30
N ASN A 207 -19.69 13.32 0.10
CA ASN A 207 -18.91 14.54 0.08
C ASN A 207 -17.76 14.46 1.09
N PHE A 208 -18.04 14.03 2.32
CA PHE A 208 -17.03 13.81 3.34
C PHE A 208 -15.98 12.79 2.86
N MET A 209 -16.44 11.65 2.32
CA MET A 209 -15.53 10.62 1.81
C MET A 209 -14.69 11.12 0.63
N GLN A 210 -15.24 12.00 -0.22
CA GLN A 210 -14.48 12.67 -1.28
C GLN A 210 -13.35 13.53 -0.71
N HIS A 211 -13.66 14.41 0.26
CA HIS A 211 -12.63 15.25 0.90
C HIS A 211 -11.54 14.41 1.59
N VAL A 212 -11.91 13.29 2.22
CA VAL A 212 -10.93 12.36 2.83
C VAL A 212 -10.01 11.77 1.77
N ARG A 213 -10.53 11.36 0.62
CA ARG A 213 -9.71 10.83 -0.49
C ARG A 213 -8.77 11.89 -1.05
N GLU A 214 -9.29 13.09 -1.30
CA GLU A 214 -8.49 14.23 -1.78
C GLU A 214 -7.35 14.56 -0.81
N ALA A 215 -7.65 14.60 0.49
CA ALA A 215 -6.64 14.82 1.53
C ALA A 215 -5.57 13.72 1.53
N CYS A 216 -5.97 12.45 1.38
CA CYS A 216 -5.05 11.31 1.31
C CYS A 216 -4.13 11.38 0.08
N ILE A 217 -4.67 11.68 -1.10
CA ILE A 217 -3.87 11.86 -2.33
C ILE A 217 -2.91 13.03 -2.17
N LYS A 218 -3.37 14.17 -1.62
CA LYS A 218 -2.52 15.33 -1.36
C LYS A 218 -1.41 15.00 -0.36
N GLU A 219 -1.72 14.28 0.71
CA GLU A 219 -0.74 13.84 1.71
C GLU A 219 0.30 12.89 1.09
N TYR A 220 -0.09 12.03 0.14
CA TYR A 220 0.87 11.17 -0.57
C TYR A 220 1.97 11.98 -1.26
N PHE A 221 1.61 13.05 -1.98
CA PHE A 221 2.57 13.86 -2.73
C PHE A 221 3.26 14.93 -1.88
N PHE A 222 2.54 15.61 -0.98
CA PHE A 222 3.03 16.80 -0.26
C PHE A 222 3.26 16.57 1.24
N GLY A 223 2.84 15.42 1.77
CA GLY A 223 2.92 15.11 3.19
C GLY A 223 1.90 15.85 4.06
N ASP A 224 2.17 15.91 5.36
CA ASP A 224 1.32 16.52 6.37
C ASP A 224 2.01 17.70 7.08
N ALA A 225 1.33 18.31 8.06
CA ALA A 225 1.87 19.44 8.83
C ALA A 225 3.15 19.09 9.64
N ARG A 226 3.40 17.81 9.91
CA ARG A 226 4.59 17.34 10.63
C ARG A 226 5.71 16.91 9.69
N ARG A 227 5.37 16.58 8.45
CA ARG A 227 6.29 16.06 7.43
C ARG A 227 5.88 16.58 6.07
N THR A 228 6.54 17.65 5.64
CA THR A 228 6.39 18.18 4.28
C THR A 228 7.26 17.38 3.30
N LEU A 229 6.68 17.06 2.14
CA LEU A 229 7.37 16.42 1.01
C LEU A 229 7.52 17.42 -0.14
N SER A 230 8.50 17.18 -1.00
CA SER A 230 8.80 18.04 -2.15
C SER A 230 8.69 17.25 -3.45
N PRO A 231 7.47 17.00 -3.95
CA PRO A 231 7.27 16.26 -5.19
C PRO A 231 7.85 17.05 -6.36
N GLN A 232 8.18 16.36 -7.46
CA GLN A 232 8.83 16.95 -8.63
C GLN A 232 7.99 16.75 -9.88
N ILE A 233 7.89 17.81 -10.69
CA ILE A 233 7.26 17.74 -12.00
C ILE A 233 8.28 17.21 -13.00
N GLN A 234 7.93 16.14 -13.68
CA GLN A 234 8.71 15.50 -14.72
C GLN A 234 7.96 15.61 -16.05
N GLN A 235 8.67 16.00 -17.12
CA GLN A 235 8.08 16.06 -18.45
C GLN A 235 8.48 14.82 -19.25
N ALA A 236 7.50 14.19 -19.90
CA ALA A 236 7.69 13.04 -20.77
C ALA A 236 7.08 13.26 -22.16
N ASP A 237 7.59 12.54 -23.15
CA ASP A 237 7.00 12.42 -24.48
C ASP A 237 5.88 11.38 -24.46
N PHE A 238 4.80 11.58 -25.21
CA PHE A 238 3.71 10.59 -25.33
C PHE A 238 4.25 9.21 -25.73
N ASP A 239 5.15 9.17 -26.73
CA ASP A 239 5.72 7.93 -27.26
C ASP A 239 6.63 7.20 -26.25
N SER A 240 7.09 7.90 -25.20
CA SER A 240 7.91 7.31 -24.14
C SER A 240 7.08 6.61 -23.05
N LEU A 241 5.76 6.84 -23.03
CA LEU A 241 4.88 6.27 -22.02
C LEU A 241 4.14 5.03 -22.54
N VAL A 242 3.93 4.10 -21.62
CA VAL A 242 3.05 2.95 -21.81
C VAL A 242 1.96 3.05 -20.76
N ILE A 243 0.76 3.42 -21.21
CA ILE A 243 -0.40 3.67 -20.34
C ILE A 243 -1.44 2.61 -20.68
N TYR A 244 -2.01 1.98 -19.66
CA TYR A 244 -3.11 1.04 -19.80
C TYR A 244 -4.34 1.52 -19.06
N ARG A 245 -5.51 1.15 -19.57
CA ARG A 245 -6.83 1.42 -18.97
C ARG A 245 -7.75 0.22 -19.22
N ALA A 246 -8.78 0.09 -18.38
CA ALA A 246 -9.93 -0.75 -18.70
C ALA A 246 -10.50 -0.34 -20.06
N SER A 247 -10.69 -1.32 -20.93
CA SER A 247 -11.18 -1.12 -22.29
C SER A 247 -12.66 -0.79 -22.27
N GLU A 248 -13.05 0.27 -22.97
CA GLU A 248 -14.45 0.64 -23.16
C GLU A 248 -15.16 -0.22 -24.22
N ILE A 249 -14.40 -0.93 -25.07
CA ILE A 249 -14.93 -1.68 -26.23
C ILE A 249 -15.18 -3.15 -25.88
N VAL A 250 -14.17 -3.78 -25.28
CA VAL A 250 -14.22 -5.17 -24.81
C VAL A 250 -14.62 -5.17 -23.35
N LEU A 251 -15.74 -5.82 -23.02
CA LEU A 251 -16.17 -6.03 -21.65
C LEU A 251 -15.05 -6.73 -20.85
N ASN A 252 -14.66 -6.15 -19.72
CA ASN A 252 -13.52 -6.59 -18.89
C ASN A 252 -12.18 -6.63 -19.63
N GLY A 253 -12.08 -6.01 -20.80
CA GLY A 253 -10.81 -5.88 -21.50
C GLY A 253 -9.89 -4.90 -20.77
N PHE A 254 -8.59 -5.08 -20.94
CA PHE A 254 -7.59 -4.15 -20.46
C PHE A 254 -6.58 -3.90 -21.58
N ALA A 255 -6.44 -2.64 -21.99
CA ALA A 255 -5.75 -2.30 -23.23
C ALA A 255 -4.88 -1.06 -23.07
N ARG A 256 -3.96 -0.88 -24.02
CA ARG A 256 -3.12 0.31 -24.09
C ARG A 256 -3.98 1.51 -24.48
N GLU A 257 -3.80 2.61 -23.78
CA GLU A 257 -4.45 3.89 -24.01
C GLU A 257 -3.44 4.91 -24.55
N GLU A 258 -3.85 5.72 -25.54
CA GLU A 258 -3.01 6.83 -26.02
C GLU A 258 -3.11 8.02 -25.06
N ALA A 259 -2.01 8.75 -24.87
CA ALA A 259 -2.03 9.93 -24.02
C ALA A 259 -2.94 11.02 -24.59
N SER A 260 -3.81 11.58 -23.76
CA SER A 260 -4.81 12.58 -24.15
C SER A 260 -5.08 13.59 -23.03
N VAL A 261 -5.70 14.73 -23.36
CA VAL A 261 -6.09 15.75 -22.38
C VAL A 261 -7.01 15.24 -21.27
N GLU A 262 -7.75 14.16 -21.51
CA GLU A 262 -8.64 13.55 -20.50
C GLU A 262 -7.89 12.98 -19.30
N MET A 263 -6.60 12.69 -19.47
CA MET A 263 -5.73 12.21 -18.41
C MET A 263 -5.35 13.32 -17.43
N GLN A 264 -5.58 14.58 -17.77
CA GLN A 264 -5.19 15.69 -16.90
C GLN A 264 -5.90 15.59 -15.54
N HIS A 265 -5.14 15.86 -14.50
CA HIS A 265 -5.52 15.78 -13.09
C HIS A 265 -5.76 14.37 -12.54
N TRP A 266 -5.61 13.31 -13.34
CA TRP A 266 -5.70 11.95 -12.83
C TRP A 266 -4.43 11.49 -12.11
N THR A 267 -4.62 10.58 -11.17
CA THR A 267 -3.51 9.84 -10.55
C THR A 267 -3.38 8.47 -11.21
N PHE A 268 -2.18 8.13 -11.66
CA PHE A 268 -1.86 6.84 -12.29
C PHE A 268 -1.02 5.99 -11.35
N ALA A 269 -1.28 4.68 -11.34
CA ALA A 269 -0.43 3.72 -10.65
C ALA A 269 0.79 3.38 -11.50
N ILE A 270 1.98 3.42 -10.90
CA ILE A 270 3.23 2.95 -11.49
C ILE A 270 3.34 1.47 -11.17
N MET A 271 3.26 0.61 -12.18
CA MET A 271 3.20 -0.83 -11.96
C MET A 271 4.58 -1.47 -11.89
N SER A 272 4.76 -2.43 -10.99
CA SER A 272 5.96 -3.25 -10.86
C SER A 272 5.98 -4.36 -11.93
N ALA A 273 5.91 -3.95 -13.20
CA ALA A 273 5.96 -4.81 -14.38
C ALA A 273 6.90 -4.23 -15.44
N GLY A 274 7.16 -4.98 -16.51
CA GLY A 274 7.83 -4.52 -17.72
C GLY A 274 6.84 -3.94 -18.73
N THR A 275 7.30 -3.00 -19.55
CA THR A 275 6.49 -2.35 -20.60
C THR A 275 6.08 -3.27 -21.76
N ARG A 276 6.61 -4.50 -21.79
CA ARG A 276 6.31 -5.53 -22.79
C ARG A 276 5.53 -6.71 -22.22
N ASP A 277 5.23 -6.68 -20.93
CA ASP A 277 4.40 -7.70 -20.30
C ASP A 277 2.96 -7.62 -20.84
N LEU A 278 2.21 -8.70 -20.70
CA LEU A 278 0.83 -8.74 -21.13
C LEU A 278 -0.01 -7.73 -20.31
N PRO A 279 -1.02 -7.07 -20.91
CA PRO A 279 -1.82 -6.07 -20.22
C PRO A 279 -2.38 -6.56 -18.87
N ASP A 280 -2.92 -7.78 -18.82
CA ASP A 280 -3.48 -8.34 -17.59
C ASP A 280 -2.40 -8.59 -16.52
N THR A 281 -1.21 -9.04 -16.93
CA THR A 281 -0.06 -9.18 -16.03
C THR A 281 0.39 -7.84 -15.45
N VAL A 282 0.39 -6.78 -16.28
CA VAL A 282 0.68 -5.42 -15.80
C VAL A 282 -0.37 -4.99 -14.78
N ARG A 283 -1.66 -5.17 -15.12
CA ARG A 283 -2.81 -4.79 -14.29
C ARG A 283 -2.79 -5.44 -12.90
N ALA A 284 -2.46 -6.73 -12.85
CA ALA A 284 -2.44 -7.52 -11.61
C ALA A 284 -1.13 -7.40 -10.80
N SER A 285 -0.11 -6.71 -11.33
CA SER A 285 1.17 -6.53 -10.63
C SER A 285 1.06 -5.56 -9.45
N SER A 286 2.03 -5.62 -8.54
CA SER A 286 2.10 -4.70 -7.40
C SER A 286 2.46 -3.27 -7.85
N VAL A 287 2.08 -2.30 -7.03
CA VAL A 287 2.28 -0.87 -7.29
C VAL A 287 3.60 -0.42 -6.68
N MET A 288 4.44 0.26 -7.47
CA MET A 288 5.67 0.91 -6.99
C MET A 288 5.38 2.28 -6.36
N GLY A 289 4.34 2.95 -6.86
CA GLY A 289 3.92 4.26 -6.40
C GLY A 289 2.87 4.86 -7.33
N PHE A 290 2.60 6.15 -7.15
CA PHE A 290 1.62 6.86 -7.96
C PHE A 290 2.22 8.16 -8.54
N VAL A 291 1.75 8.56 -9.71
CA VAL A 291 2.03 9.87 -10.31
C VAL A 291 0.74 10.61 -10.57
N TYR A 292 0.79 11.93 -10.57
CA TYR A 292 -0.34 12.78 -10.90
C TYR A 292 -0.08 13.52 -12.22
N VAL A 293 -1.01 13.46 -13.15
CA VAL A 293 -0.91 14.16 -14.43
C VAL A 293 -1.28 15.62 -14.21
N SER A 294 -0.28 16.51 -14.19
CA SER A 294 -0.52 17.94 -13.95
C SER A 294 -0.98 18.72 -15.18
N ASP A 295 -0.55 18.31 -16.36
CA ASP A 295 -0.73 19.06 -17.61
C ASP A 295 -0.47 18.14 -18.80
N VAL A 296 -1.28 18.29 -19.85
CA VAL A 296 -1.15 17.54 -21.11
C VAL A 296 -1.13 18.53 -22.27
N ASP A 297 -0.08 18.50 -23.07
CA ASP A 297 0.10 19.33 -24.26
C ASP A 297 0.07 18.42 -25.50
N GLU A 298 -1.11 18.27 -26.10
CA GLU A 298 -1.32 17.43 -27.29
C GLU A 298 -0.61 17.96 -28.54
N GLU A 299 -0.51 19.29 -28.69
CA GLU A 299 0.18 19.91 -29.82
C GLU A 299 1.68 19.55 -29.82
N ARG A 300 2.30 19.57 -28.64
CA ARG A 300 3.71 19.21 -28.47
C ARG A 300 3.93 17.73 -28.19
N LYS A 301 2.86 16.95 -28.00
CA LYS A 301 2.89 15.54 -27.57
C LYS A 301 3.69 15.35 -26.27
N LYS A 302 3.49 16.25 -25.30
CA LYS A 302 4.18 16.24 -24.00
C LYS A 302 3.17 16.12 -22.86
N ILE A 303 3.57 15.42 -21.81
CA ILE A 303 2.81 15.28 -20.56
C ILE A 303 3.69 15.64 -19.37
N LYS A 304 3.13 16.35 -18.40
CA LYS A 304 3.81 16.68 -17.14
C LYS A 304 3.23 15.85 -16.01
N LEU A 305 4.09 15.05 -15.40
CA LEU A 305 3.77 14.15 -14.30
C LEU A 305 4.37 14.69 -13.00
N LEU A 306 3.55 14.98 -12.02
CA LEU A 306 3.98 15.19 -10.65
C LEU A 306 4.29 13.81 -10.03
N ALA A 307 5.57 13.57 -9.75
CA ALA A 307 6.04 12.38 -9.07
C ALA A 307 6.39 12.71 -7.61
N PRO A 308 6.22 11.76 -6.68
CA PRO A 308 6.62 11.95 -5.28
C PRO A 308 8.14 12.12 -5.10
N VAL A 309 8.92 11.96 -6.18
CA VAL A 309 10.36 11.72 -6.18
C VAL A 309 11.05 12.45 -7.32
N SER A 310 12.34 12.75 -7.16
CA SER A 310 13.13 13.49 -8.15
C SER A 310 13.72 12.60 -9.25
N GLY A 311 13.81 11.30 -9.03
CA GLY A 311 14.32 10.35 -10.02
C GLY A 311 13.34 10.17 -11.18
N ARG A 312 13.86 9.96 -12.40
CA ARG A 312 13.01 9.64 -13.56
C ARG A 312 12.23 8.36 -13.28
N LEU A 313 10.94 8.35 -13.61
CA LEU A 313 10.05 7.19 -13.50
C LEU A 313 10.58 5.90 -14.15
N GLY A 314 11.46 6.03 -15.15
CA GLY A 314 12.00 4.91 -15.91
C GLY A 314 10.98 4.28 -16.85
N ASP A 315 11.33 3.14 -17.44
CA ASP A 315 10.48 2.40 -18.38
C ASP A 315 9.50 1.50 -17.60
N LYS A 316 8.50 2.13 -16.97
CA LYS A 316 7.44 1.43 -16.22
C LYS A 316 6.06 1.69 -16.83
N PRO A 317 5.22 0.66 -16.97
CA PRO A 317 3.87 0.86 -17.44
C PRO A 317 3.04 1.55 -16.34
N LEU A 318 2.16 2.45 -16.78
CA LEU A 318 1.22 3.18 -15.96
C LEU A 318 -0.18 2.61 -16.13
N VAL A 319 -0.96 2.59 -15.06
CA VAL A 319 -2.37 2.19 -15.10
C VAL A 319 -3.26 3.36 -14.71
N TRP A 320 -4.14 3.73 -15.62
CA TRP A 320 -5.20 4.72 -15.42
C TRP A 320 -6.48 4.00 -15.00
N GLY A 321 -6.90 4.21 -13.76
CA GLY A 321 -8.16 3.68 -13.25
C GLY A 321 -9.36 4.55 -13.64
N SER A 322 -10.56 4.09 -13.31
CA SER A 322 -11.79 4.89 -13.38
C SER A 322 -12.09 5.64 -12.07
N TRP A 323 -11.32 5.37 -11.01
CA TRP A 323 -11.54 5.96 -9.69
C TRP A 323 -10.23 6.03 -8.87
N PRO A 324 -10.06 7.05 -8.01
CA PRO A 324 -10.96 8.19 -7.78
C PRO A 324 -10.92 9.18 -8.94
N GLU A 325 -12.08 9.74 -9.28
CA GLU A 325 -12.16 10.81 -10.27
C GLU A 325 -11.41 12.06 -9.79
N PRO A 326 -10.83 12.86 -10.71
CA PRO A 326 -10.10 14.05 -10.34
C PRO A 326 -11.06 15.17 -9.98
N PHE A 327 -11.15 15.47 -8.69
CA PHE A 327 -11.95 16.60 -8.17
C PHE A 327 -11.11 17.82 -7.81
N ILE A 328 -9.78 17.68 -7.81
CA ILE A 328 -8.84 18.71 -7.39
C ILE A 328 -7.66 18.83 -8.36
N ASN A 329 -7.28 20.07 -8.63
CA ASN A 329 -5.97 20.36 -9.18
C ASN A 329 -4.95 20.42 -8.03
N LEU A 330 -4.01 19.49 -7.99
CA LEU A 330 -3.01 19.43 -6.92
C LEU A 330 -2.01 20.60 -6.96
N LEU A 331 -1.93 21.33 -8.08
CA LEU A 331 -0.94 22.40 -8.31
C LEU A 331 -1.53 23.81 -8.41
N GLY A 332 -2.85 23.99 -8.26
CA GLY A 332 -3.50 25.30 -8.36
C GLY A 332 -5.01 25.24 -8.33
#